data_AF-A0A820F457-F1
#
_entry.id   AF-A0A820F457-F1
#
_cell.length_a   1.000
_cell.length_b   1.000
_cell.length_c   1.000
_cell.angle_alpha   90.00
_cell.angle_beta   90.00
_cell.angle_gamma   90.00
#
_symmetry.space_group_name_H-M   'P 1'
#
loop_
_entity.id
_entity.type
_entity.pdbx_description
1 polymer ?
#
loop_
_entity_poly.entity_id
_entity_poly.type
_entity_poly.pdbx_seq_one_letter_code
_entity_poly.pdbx_strand_id
1 'polypeptide(L)'
;MAGVAKLFDGNIVNKSNEEVDLNDEKYKGKVIGLYFSAHWCPPCRGFTPMLIEFYKNYNKEKNFEIIFISSDRDERTFNEYYKDMPWLTLRYSERKKKEEIGKKYHITGIPILTLLDGDSGDILCKDARDKIQHRDIRGDFFPWKPS
;
A
#
# COMPACT_ATOMS: atom_id res chain seq x y z
N MET A 1 -15.47 12.79 -1.28
CA MET A 1 -14.13 12.20 -1.50
C MET A 1 -13.84 12.18 -3.00
N ALA A 2 -12.58 12.41 -3.40
CA ALA A 2 -12.06 12.28 -4.78
C ALA A 2 -10.96 11.19 -4.82
N GLY A 3 -10.53 10.78 -6.01
CA GLY A 3 -9.37 9.89 -6.18
C GLY A 3 -9.36 8.61 -5.36
N VAL A 4 -8.18 8.28 -4.83
CA VAL A 4 -7.92 7.09 -4.00
C VAL A 4 -8.72 7.10 -2.69
N ALA A 5 -9.02 8.28 -2.13
CA ALA A 5 -9.77 8.39 -0.86
C ALA A 5 -11.14 7.69 -0.92
N LYS A 6 -11.82 7.76 -2.06
CA LYS A 6 -13.11 7.08 -2.30
C LYS A 6 -13.05 5.55 -2.13
N LEU A 7 -11.86 4.95 -2.20
CA LEU A 7 -11.72 3.51 -2.06
C LEU A 7 -11.90 3.03 -0.62
N PHE A 8 -11.79 3.91 0.38
CA PHE A 8 -11.63 3.50 1.77
C PHE A 8 -12.71 4.01 2.72
N ASP A 9 -13.53 4.98 2.31
CA ASP A 9 -14.61 5.53 3.14
C ASP A 9 -14.15 5.98 4.54
N GLY A 10 -12.97 6.59 4.63
CA GLY A 10 -12.39 7.07 5.89
C GLY A 10 -11.71 6.00 6.76
N ASN A 11 -11.67 4.73 6.34
CA ASN A 11 -11.17 3.65 7.19
C ASN A 11 -9.65 3.43 7.17
N ILE A 12 -8.88 4.46 6.84
CA ILE A 12 -7.42 4.41 6.87
C ILE A 12 -6.95 4.98 8.19
N VAL A 13 -5.98 4.30 8.79
CA VAL A 13 -5.33 4.75 10.02
C VAL A 13 -3.82 4.81 9.90
N ASN A 14 -3.23 5.70 10.70
CA ASN A 14 -1.79 5.77 10.90
C ASN A 14 -1.32 4.77 11.99
N LYS A 15 -0.05 4.89 12.39
CA LYS A 15 0.56 4.04 13.44
C LYS A 15 0.02 4.28 14.84
N SER A 16 -0.58 5.44 15.09
CA SER A 16 -1.26 5.78 16.34
C SER A 16 -2.72 5.34 16.35
N ASN A 17 -3.18 4.61 15.32
CA ASN A 17 -4.58 4.23 15.11
C ASN A 17 -5.53 5.42 14.93
N GLU A 18 -4.99 6.59 14.58
CA GLU A 18 -5.77 7.80 14.27
C GLU A 18 -6.23 7.72 12.82
N GLU A 19 -7.46 8.17 12.58
CA GLU A 19 -8.04 8.24 11.24
C GLU A 19 -7.27 9.23 10.36
N VAL A 20 -7.12 8.86 9.09
CA VAL A 20 -6.40 9.64 8.10
C VAL A 20 -7.29 9.94 6.91
N ASP A 21 -7.53 11.22 6.64
CA ASP A 21 -8.16 11.66 5.40
C ASP A 21 -7.12 11.81 4.29
N LEU A 22 -7.23 10.99 3.24
CA LEU A 22 -6.37 11.10 2.06
C LEU A 22 -6.66 12.34 1.20
N ASN A 23 -7.73 13.09 1.46
CA ASN A 23 -7.98 14.37 0.80
C ASN A 23 -7.17 15.53 1.43
N ASP A 24 -6.51 15.30 2.58
CA ASP A 24 -5.61 16.29 3.19
C ASP A 24 -4.53 16.74 2.20
N GLU A 25 -4.15 18.03 2.24
CA GLU A 25 -3.11 18.62 1.38
C GLU A 25 -1.80 17.83 1.39
N LYS A 26 -1.45 17.18 2.52
CA LYS A 26 -0.23 16.38 2.63
C LYS A 26 -0.22 15.15 1.72
N TYR A 27 -1.37 14.66 1.25
CA TYR A 27 -1.48 13.50 0.34
C TYR A 27 -1.84 13.87 -1.10
N LYS A 28 -2.18 15.13 -1.38
CA LYS A 28 -2.47 15.56 -2.74
C LYS A 28 -1.25 15.40 -3.65
N GLY A 29 -1.49 14.94 -4.87
CA GLY A 29 -0.45 14.65 -5.86
C GLY A 29 0.50 13.52 -5.49
N LYS A 30 0.24 12.76 -4.41
CA LYS A 30 1.06 11.61 -4.04
C LYS A 30 0.76 10.42 -4.93
N VAL A 31 1.78 9.59 -5.13
CA VAL A 31 1.58 8.20 -5.55
C VAL A 31 1.17 7.39 -4.31
N ILE A 32 0.11 6.59 -4.43
CA ILE A 32 -0.37 5.72 -3.35
C ILE A 32 -0.15 4.26 -3.72
N GLY A 33 0.58 3.54 -2.88
CA GLY A 33 0.84 2.10 -3.02
C GLY A 33 -0.16 1.29 -2.20
N LEU A 34 -1.01 0.52 -2.86
CA LEU A 34 -1.86 -0.48 -2.21
C LEU A 34 -1.05 -1.76 -2.00
N TYR A 35 -0.67 -2.02 -0.75
CA TYR A 35 0.16 -3.16 -0.40
C TYR A 35 -0.67 -4.29 0.21
N PHE A 36 -0.98 -5.31 -0.59
CA PHE A 36 -1.66 -6.50 -0.10
C PHE A 36 -0.65 -7.55 0.36
N SER A 37 -0.71 -7.91 1.64
CA SER A 37 0.27 -8.80 2.25
C SER A 37 -0.27 -9.45 3.53
N ALA A 38 0.47 -10.41 4.09
CA ALA A 38 0.12 -11.07 5.35
C ALA A 38 1.35 -11.69 6.03
N HIS A 39 1.30 -11.79 7.36
CA HIS A 39 2.37 -12.36 8.18
C HIS A 39 2.64 -13.83 7.84
N TRP A 40 1.57 -14.61 7.66
CA TRP A 40 1.66 -16.06 7.42
C TRP A 40 2.27 -16.41 6.06
N CYS A 41 2.31 -15.45 5.12
CA CYS A 41 2.77 -15.64 3.75
C CYS A 41 4.32 -15.56 3.65
N PRO A 42 5.03 -16.64 3.29
CA PRO A 42 6.49 -16.62 3.18
C PRO A 42 7.07 -15.58 2.21
N PRO A 43 6.59 -15.43 0.95
CA PRO A 43 7.14 -14.42 0.05
C PRO A 43 6.86 -12.99 0.55
N CYS A 44 5.79 -12.79 1.31
CA CYS A 44 5.46 -11.53 1.96
C CYS A 44 6.49 -11.13 3.01
N ARG A 45 6.94 -12.07 3.85
CA ARG A 45 7.99 -11.82 4.84
C ARG A 45 9.35 -11.51 4.19
N GLY A 46 9.60 -12.02 2.99
CA GLY A 46 10.78 -11.66 2.20
C GLY A 46 10.69 -10.27 1.57
N PHE A 47 9.53 -9.87 1.08
CA PHE A 47 9.36 -8.58 0.38
C PHE A 47 9.20 -7.38 1.30
N THR A 48 8.48 -7.51 2.42
CA THR A 48 8.23 -6.38 3.34
C THR A 48 9.49 -5.64 3.78
N PRO A 49 10.58 -6.31 4.20
CA PRO A 49 11.82 -5.61 4.59
C PRO A 49 12.40 -4.75 3.46
N MET A 50 12.41 -5.26 2.22
CA MET A 50 12.86 -4.50 1.06
C MET A 50 11.96 -3.29 0.78
N LEU A 51 10.64 -3.47 0.91
CA LEU A 51 9.69 -2.36 0.74
C LEU A 51 9.84 -1.30 1.84
N ILE A 52 10.11 -1.71 3.08
CA ILE A 52 10.42 -0.79 4.19
C ILE A 52 11.67 0.03 3.88
N GLU A 53 12.73 -0.61 3.39
CA GLU A 53 13.98 0.08 3.02
C GLU A 53 13.74 1.06 1.87
N PHE A 54 13.07 0.62 0.80
CA PHE A 54 12.69 1.49 -0.32
C PHE A 54 11.87 2.70 0.15
N TYR A 55 10.86 2.47 0.98
CA TYR A 55 10.02 3.54 1.50
C TYR A 55 10.82 4.55 2.32
N LYS A 56 11.67 4.08 3.26
CA LYS A 56 12.48 4.97 4.11
C LYS A 56 13.46 5.82 3.30
N ASN A 57 14.00 5.27 2.21
CA ASN A 57 14.99 5.97 1.38
C ASN A 57 14.35 6.95 0.39
N TYR A 58 13.17 6.62 -0.16
CA TYR A 58 12.66 7.31 -1.35
C TYR A 58 11.26 7.92 -1.21
N ASN A 59 10.51 7.69 -0.14
CA ASN A 59 9.11 8.14 -0.06
C ASN A 59 8.95 9.67 -0.23
N LYS A 60 9.86 10.47 0.34
CA LYS A 60 9.83 11.94 0.25
C LYS A 60 10.17 12.42 -1.15
N GLU A 61 11.25 11.91 -1.73
CA GLU A 61 11.69 12.26 -3.09
C GLU A 61 10.64 11.88 -4.14
N LYS A 62 10.04 10.70 -3.99
CA LYS A 62 9.09 10.14 -4.96
C LYS A 62 7.63 10.50 -4.66
N ASN A 63 7.40 11.41 -3.70
CA ASN A 63 6.09 11.83 -3.22
C ASN A 63 5.12 10.65 -3.03
N PHE A 64 5.56 9.64 -2.27
CA PHE A 64 4.94 8.31 -2.22
C PHE A 64 4.42 7.98 -0.81
N GLU A 65 3.27 7.31 -0.73
CA GLU A 65 2.71 6.76 0.51
C GLU A 65 2.20 5.33 0.28
N ILE A 66 2.23 4.49 1.32
CA ILE A 66 1.71 3.12 1.27
C ILE A 66 0.49 2.97 2.18
N ILE A 67 -0.49 2.21 1.70
CA ILE A 67 -1.62 1.72 2.48
C ILE A 67 -1.53 0.20 2.53
N PHE A 68 -1.23 -0.32 3.71
CA PHE A 68 -1.24 -1.74 3.97
C PHE A 68 -2.68 -2.27 4.01
N ILE A 69 -2.92 -3.35 3.26
CA ILE A 69 -4.20 -4.04 3.18
C ILE A 69 -3.98 -5.50 3.56
N SER A 70 -4.16 -5.78 4.85
CA SER A 70 -3.80 -7.07 5.44
C SER A 70 -4.73 -8.21 5.02
N SER A 71 -4.11 -9.33 4.65
CA SER A 71 -4.74 -10.64 4.49
C SER A 71 -4.43 -11.59 5.65
N ASP A 72 -4.02 -11.06 6.80
CA ASP A 72 -3.92 -11.82 8.06
C ASP A 72 -5.29 -12.34 8.48
N ARG A 73 -5.26 -13.43 9.26
CA ARG A 73 -6.45 -14.20 9.65
C ARG A 73 -7.04 -13.74 10.99
N ASP A 74 -6.24 -13.05 11.79
CA ASP A 74 -6.63 -12.50 13.08
C ASP A 74 -5.93 -11.15 13.32
N GLU A 75 -6.53 -10.34 14.19
CA GLU A 75 -6.06 -8.98 14.45
C GLU A 75 -4.70 -8.96 15.17
N ARG A 76 -4.40 -9.98 15.97
CA ARG A 76 -3.12 -10.07 16.67
C ARG A 76 -1.98 -10.26 15.68
N THR A 77 -2.09 -11.20 14.76
CA THR A 77 -1.06 -11.42 13.73
C THR A 77 -0.92 -10.24 12.77
N PHE A 78 -2.04 -9.57 12.45
CA PHE A 78 -2.02 -8.28 11.75
C PHE A 78 -1.17 -7.23 12.50
N ASN A 79 -1.44 -7.02 13.79
CA ASN A 79 -0.74 -6.01 14.60
C ASN A 79 0.76 -6.33 14.74
N GLU A 80 1.10 -7.60 14.96
CA GLU A 80 2.49 -8.07 15.02
C GLU A 80 3.24 -7.75 13.72
N TYR A 81 2.63 -8.01 12.56
CA TYR A 81 3.28 -7.82 11.27
C TYR A 81 3.34 -6.35 10.84
N TYR A 82 2.28 -5.58 11.11
CA TYR A 82 2.23 -4.16 10.81
C TYR A 82 3.18 -3.34 11.69
N LYS A 83 3.60 -3.86 12.87
CA LYS A 83 4.41 -3.15 13.87
C LYS A 83 5.60 -2.38 13.28
N ASP A 84 6.37 -3.00 12.40
CA ASP A 84 7.60 -2.42 11.84
C ASP A 84 7.40 -1.66 10.52
N MET A 85 6.17 -1.66 9.99
CA MET A 85 5.83 -0.96 8.76
C MET A 85 5.63 0.55 9.04
N PRO A 86 6.33 1.46 8.32
CA PRO A 86 6.34 2.90 8.60
C PRO A 86 5.24 3.69 7.86
N TRP A 87 4.19 3.03 7.39
CA TRP A 87 3.15 3.61 6.51
C TRP A 87 1.74 3.41 7.09
N LEU A 88 0.70 3.76 6.33
CA LEU A 88 -0.71 3.68 6.73
C LEU A 88 -1.28 2.26 6.57
N THR A 89 -2.45 2.01 7.16
CA THR A 89 -3.17 0.75 6.96
C THR A 89 -4.68 0.96 6.86
N LEU A 90 -5.35 0.13 6.07
CA LEU A 90 -6.78 -0.09 6.25
C LEU A 90 -6.99 -0.76 7.62
N ARG A 91 -7.99 -0.30 8.40
CA ARG A 91 -8.33 -0.94 9.68
C ARG A 91 -8.57 -2.43 9.49
N TYR A 92 -8.06 -3.25 10.41
CA TYR A 92 -8.21 -4.71 10.30
C TYR A 92 -9.68 -5.15 10.26
N SER A 93 -10.58 -4.45 10.96
CA SER A 93 -12.02 -4.72 10.99
C SER A 93 -12.70 -4.62 9.62
N GLU A 94 -12.14 -3.86 8.67
CA GLU A 94 -12.74 -3.58 7.37
C GLU A 94 -12.54 -4.71 6.34
N ARG A 95 -12.91 -5.93 6.72
CA ARG A 95 -12.73 -7.14 5.90
C ARG A 95 -13.50 -7.06 4.58
N LYS A 96 -14.74 -6.56 4.63
CA LYS A 96 -15.58 -6.37 3.44
C LYS A 96 -14.95 -5.38 2.47
N LYS A 97 -14.45 -4.25 2.99
CA LYS A 97 -13.77 -3.23 2.16
C LYS A 97 -12.51 -3.79 1.52
N LYS A 98 -11.70 -4.55 2.26
CA LYS A 98 -10.53 -5.27 1.74
C LYS A 98 -10.91 -6.17 0.55
N GLU A 99 -12.02 -6.90 0.64
CA GLU A 99 -12.50 -7.76 -0.45
C GLU A 99 -12.97 -6.96 -1.67
N GLU A 100 -13.70 -5.86 -1.46
CA GLU A 100 -14.15 -4.94 -2.52
C GLU A 100 -12.95 -4.37 -3.30
N ILE A 101 -11.94 -3.87 -2.60
CA ILE A 101 -10.71 -3.33 -3.22
C ILE A 101 -9.96 -4.46 -3.93
N GLY A 102 -9.81 -5.63 -3.30
CA GLY A 102 -9.14 -6.79 -3.91
C GLY A 102 -9.80 -7.23 -5.22
N LYS A 103 -11.13 -7.27 -5.27
CA LYS A 103 -11.89 -7.59 -6.50
C LYS A 103 -11.69 -6.51 -7.56
N LYS A 104 -11.80 -5.23 -7.20
CA LYS A 104 -11.63 -4.09 -8.12
C LYS A 104 -10.28 -4.13 -8.85
N TYR A 105 -9.21 -4.45 -8.12
CA TYR A 105 -7.86 -4.50 -8.67
C TYR A 105 -7.41 -5.91 -9.09
N HIS A 106 -8.32 -6.89 -9.15
CA HIS A 106 -8.06 -8.26 -9.59
C HIS A 106 -6.89 -8.92 -8.84
N ILE A 107 -6.84 -8.72 -7.52
CA ILE A 107 -5.79 -9.26 -6.66
C ILE A 107 -6.01 -10.77 -6.46
N THR A 108 -5.18 -11.58 -7.10
CA THR A 108 -5.25 -13.05 -7.05
C THR A 108 -4.22 -13.69 -6.14
N GLY A 109 -3.25 -12.92 -5.63
CA GLY A 109 -2.18 -13.42 -4.77
C GLY A 109 -1.48 -12.31 -3.98
N ILE A 110 -0.64 -12.72 -3.04
CA ILE A 110 0.18 -11.84 -2.20
C ILE A 110 1.64 -12.35 -2.14
N PRO A 111 2.64 -11.47 -1.95
CA PRO A 111 2.52 -10.02 -1.85
C PRO A 111 2.36 -9.37 -3.22
N ILE A 112 1.58 -8.28 -3.27
CA ILE A 112 1.44 -7.41 -4.44
C ILE A 112 1.40 -5.94 -4.00
N LEU A 113 2.01 -5.08 -4.80
CA LEU A 113 2.04 -3.63 -4.62
C LEU A 113 1.52 -2.96 -5.89
N THR A 114 0.32 -2.38 -5.80
CA THR A 114 -0.31 -1.64 -6.90
C THR A 114 -0.13 -0.15 -6.65
N LEU A 115 0.50 0.57 -7.58
CA LEU A 115 0.65 2.02 -7.50
C LEU A 115 -0.51 2.71 -8.19
N LEU A 116 -1.09 3.68 -7.51
CA LEU A 116 -2.16 4.54 -7.99
C LEU A 116 -1.71 6.00 -7.93
N ASP A 117 -2.26 6.80 -8.83
CA ASP A 117 -2.22 8.25 -8.69
C ASP A 117 -3.22 8.66 -7.60
N GLY A 118 -2.77 9.41 -6.59
CA GLY A 118 -3.57 9.72 -5.40
C GLY A 118 -4.83 10.53 -5.69
N ASP A 119 -4.75 11.46 -6.64
CA ASP A 119 -5.81 12.43 -6.94
C ASP A 119 -6.87 11.86 -7.88
N SER A 120 -6.45 11.12 -8.91
CA SER A 120 -7.36 10.49 -9.88
C SER A 120 -7.83 9.10 -9.45
N GLY A 121 -6.98 8.34 -8.75
CA GLY A 121 -7.17 6.92 -8.47
C GLY A 121 -6.78 6.00 -9.64
N ASP A 122 -6.18 6.55 -10.69
CA ASP A 122 -5.74 5.80 -11.86
C ASP A 122 -4.58 4.87 -11.53
N ILE A 123 -4.54 3.71 -12.21
CA ILE A 123 -3.47 2.74 -12.01
C ILE A 123 -2.20 3.23 -12.72
N LEU A 124 -1.15 3.47 -11.93
CA LEU A 124 0.18 3.78 -12.43
C LEU A 124 1.00 2.50 -12.62
N CYS A 125 0.91 1.52 -11.73
CA CYS A 125 1.63 0.26 -11.90
C CYS A 125 0.87 -0.86 -11.19
N LYS A 126 0.64 -1.99 -11.88
CA LYS A 126 -0.08 -3.14 -11.29
C LYS A 126 0.82 -4.04 -10.43
N ASP A 127 2.13 -4.04 -10.70
CA ASP A 127 3.08 -4.91 -10.00
C ASP A 127 4.41 -4.17 -9.79
N ALA A 128 4.40 -3.27 -8.81
CA ALA A 128 5.62 -2.58 -8.38
C ALA A 128 6.55 -3.47 -7.54
N ARG A 129 6.06 -4.63 -7.07
CA ARG A 129 6.88 -5.59 -6.34
C ARG A 129 8.00 -6.12 -7.22
N ASP A 130 7.69 -6.59 -8.43
CA ASP A 130 8.71 -7.09 -9.39
C ASP A 130 9.78 -6.01 -9.66
N LYS A 131 9.36 -4.75 -9.78
CA LYS A 131 10.26 -3.63 -10.02
C LYS A 131 11.24 -3.43 -8.87
N ILE A 132 10.74 -3.32 -7.64
CA ILE A 132 11.55 -3.09 -6.44
C ILE A 132 12.46 -4.30 -6.14
N GLN A 133 11.99 -5.54 -6.37
CA GLN A 133 12.79 -6.73 -6.05
C GLN A 133 13.88 -7.05 -7.07
N HIS A 134 13.65 -6.78 -8.36
CA HIS A 134 14.47 -7.40 -9.41
C HIS A 134 14.97 -6.46 -10.50
N ARG A 135 14.35 -5.28 -10.71
CA ARG A 135 14.63 -4.47 -11.91
C ARG A 135 15.14 -3.07 -11.61
N ASP A 136 14.60 -2.43 -10.60
CA ASP A 136 14.82 -1.02 -10.30
C ASP A 136 14.70 -0.79 -8.79
N ILE A 137 15.70 -1.29 -8.06
CA ILE A 137 15.72 -1.30 -6.59
C ILE A 137 15.71 0.14 -6.02
N ARG A 138 16.18 1.12 -6.79
CA ARG A 138 16.23 2.54 -6.41
C ARG A 138 15.02 3.34 -6.90
N GLY A 139 14.24 2.79 -7.83
CA GLY A 139 13.10 3.48 -8.41
C GLY A 139 13.50 4.64 -9.31
N ASP A 140 14.56 4.45 -10.10
CA ASP A 140 15.02 5.42 -11.10
C ASP A 140 13.95 5.67 -12.18
N PHE A 141 13.07 4.69 -12.43
CA PHE A 141 11.95 4.76 -13.37
C PHE A 141 10.58 4.79 -12.68
N PHE A 142 10.54 5.02 -11.36
CA PHE A 142 9.30 5.17 -10.61
C PHE A 142 8.43 6.30 -11.22
N PRO A 143 7.10 6.14 -11.36
CA PRO A 143 6.24 5.09 -10.80
C PRO A 143 5.99 3.90 -11.74
N TRP A 144 6.85 3.66 -12.73
CA TRP A 144 6.76 2.54 -13.68
C TRP A 144 5.41 2.47 -14.40
N LYS A 145 4.98 3.61 -14.94
CA LYS A 145 3.77 3.71 -15.76
C LYS A 145 3.81 2.70 -16.91
N PRO A 146 2.68 2.11 -17.33
CA PRO A 146 2.64 1.27 -18.52
C PRO A 146 3.12 2.12 -19.71
N SER A 147 3.91 1.52 -20.59
CA SER A 147 4.33 2.14 -21.85
C SER A 147 3.16 2.29 -22.81
#